data_AF-A0A842JMY1-F1
#
_entry.id   AF-A0A842JMY1-F1
#
_cell.length_a   1.000
_cell.length_b   1.000
_cell.length_c   1.000
_cell.angle_alpha   90.00
_cell.angle_beta   90.00
_cell.angle_gamma   90.00
#
_symmetry.space_group_name_H-M   'P 1'
#
loop_
_entity.id
_entity.type
_entity.pdbx_description
1 polymer ?
#
loop_
_entity_poly.entity_id
_entity_poly.type
_entity_poly.pdbx_seq_one_letter_code
_entity_poly.pdbx_strand_id
1 'polypeptide(L)'
;MGEMSPWHWAIVILVLVVLFGSKRLPSAARSLGQSLHIFTSEMKEMHADPRAATATPPTTAGSSPQRPPTQPVPTTEPTGPDVDLGRS
;
A
#
# COMPACT_ATOMS: atom_id res chain seq x y z
N MET A 1 -17.76 -36.64 -9.89
CA MET A 1 -18.94 -35.84 -10.29
C MET A 1 -19.17 -34.77 -9.22
N GLY A 2 -18.72 -33.53 -9.46
CA GLY A 2 -19.13 -32.36 -8.67
C GLY A 2 -18.19 -31.83 -7.58
N GLU A 3 -16.99 -32.39 -7.42
CA GLU A 3 -15.95 -31.94 -6.46
C GLU A 3 -15.31 -30.57 -6.80
N MET A 4 -15.66 -30.00 -7.97
CA MET A 4 -15.25 -28.66 -8.40
C MET A 4 -16.44 -27.69 -8.45
N SER A 5 -17.48 -27.91 -7.62
CA SER A 5 -18.59 -26.97 -7.57
C SER A 5 -18.17 -25.73 -6.77
N PRO A 6 -18.28 -24.51 -7.33
CA PRO A 6 -18.08 -23.25 -6.60
C PRO A 6 -18.87 -23.17 -5.28
N TRP A 7 -19.95 -23.94 -5.18
CA TRP A 7 -20.77 -24.08 -3.98
C TRP A 7 -19.98 -24.57 -2.75
N HIS A 8 -19.02 -25.48 -2.94
CA HIS A 8 -18.22 -26.00 -1.84
C HIS A 8 -17.30 -24.92 -1.24
N TRP A 9 -16.67 -24.13 -2.12
CA TRP A 9 -15.83 -23.00 -1.72
C TRP A 9 -16.62 -21.91 -0.98
N ALA A 10 -17.86 -21.66 -1.38
CA ALA A 10 -18.73 -20.72 -0.66
C ALA A 10 -18.97 -21.15 0.80
N ILE A 11 -19.19 -22.45 1.03
CA ILE A 11 -19.38 -23.01 2.38
C ILE A 11 -18.10 -22.88 3.22
N VAL A 12 -16.94 -23.20 2.64
CA VAL A 12 -15.65 -23.09 3.34
C VAL A 12 -15.38 -21.64 3.75
N ILE A 13 -15.56 -20.67 2.84
CA ILE A 13 -15.41 -19.24 3.14
C ILE A 13 -16.39 -18.82 4.23
N LEU A 14 -17.64 -19.27 4.17
CA LEU A 14 -18.64 -18.95 5.18
C LEU A 14 -18.19 -19.41 6.57
N VAL A 15 -17.72 -20.66 6.69
CA VAL A 15 -17.20 -21.20 7.97
C VAL A 15 -15.99 -20.39 8.46
N LEU A 16 -15.07 -20.03 7.56
CA LEU A 16 -13.88 -19.26 7.89
C LEU A 16 -14.24 -17.84 8.38
N VAL A 17 -15.23 -17.19 7.75
CA VAL A 17 -15.76 -15.88 8.18
C VAL A 17 -16.44 -15.97 9.54
N VAL A 18 -17.18 -17.05 9.82
CA VAL A 18 -17.83 -17.25 11.13
C VAL A 18 -16.78 -17.45 12.23
N LEU A 19 -15.73 -18.23 11.97
CA LEU A 19 -14.71 -18.56 12.98
C LEU A 19 -13.71 -17.43 13.22
N PHE A 20 -13.25 -16.76 12.15
CA PHE A 20 -12.28 -15.67 12.24
C PHE A 20 -12.94 -14.29 12.39
N GLY A 21 -14.21 -14.15 12.00
CA GLY A 21 -14.93 -12.89 11.95
C GLY A 21 -14.74 -12.12 10.63
N SER A 22 -15.78 -11.41 10.19
CA SER A 22 -15.83 -10.67 8.93
C SER A 22 -14.77 -9.56 8.78
N LYS A 23 -14.21 -9.05 9.88
CA LYS A 23 -13.16 -8.02 9.87
C LYS A 23 -11.74 -8.57 9.77
N ARG A 24 -11.48 -9.80 10.26
CA ARG A 24 -10.11 -10.35 10.36
C ARG A 24 -9.64 -10.98 9.06
N LEU A 25 -10.54 -11.66 8.35
CA LEU A 25 -10.26 -12.28 7.05
C LEU A 25 -9.75 -11.28 6.00
N PRO A 26 -10.45 -10.17 5.70
CA PRO A 26 -9.97 -9.19 4.72
C PRO A 26 -8.73 -8.43 5.20
N SER A 27 -8.57 -8.23 6.52
CA SER A 27 -7.37 -7.59 7.08
C SER A 27 -6.12 -8.47 6.91
N ALA A 28 -6.23 -9.76 7.22
CA ALA A 28 -5.14 -10.72 7.05
C ALA A 28 -4.81 -10.95 5.58
N ALA A 29 -5.85 -11.12 4.73
CA ALA A 29 -5.68 -11.25 3.30
C ALA A 29 -5.00 -10.02 2.67
N ARG A 30 -5.32 -8.79 3.10
CA ARG A 30 -4.63 -7.58 2.64
C ARG A 30 -3.15 -7.55 3.06
N SER A 31 -2.85 -7.87 4.33
CA SER A 31 -1.46 -7.88 4.82
C SER A 31 -0.61 -8.94 4.11
N LEU A 32 -1.15 -10.15 3.97
CA LEU A 32 -0.48 -11.25 3.27
C LEU A 32 -0.38 -10.96 1.77
N GLY A 33 -1.45 -10.44 1.15
CA GLY A 33 -1.47 -10.07 -0.26
C GLY A 33 -0.43 -9.00 -0.61
N GLN A 34 -0.17 -8.04 0.28
CA GLN A 34 0.87 -7.03 0.06
C GLN A 34 2.28 -7.63 0.10
N SER A 35 2.54 -8.58 1.00
CA SER A 35 3.81 -9.32 1.03
C SER A 35 4.01 -10.23 -0.18
N LEU A 36 2.94 -10.91 -0.63
CA LEU A 36 2.96 -11.73 -1.84
C LEU A 36 3.11 -10.87 -3.10
N HIS A 37 2.56 -9.65 -3.14
CA HIS A 37 2.68 -8.77 -4.30
C HIS A 37 4.14 -8.36 -4.54
N ILE A 38 4.87 -8.00 -3.49
CA ILE A 38 6.30 -7.66 -3.58
C ILE A 38 7.09 -8.87 -4.05
N PHE A 39 6.81 -10.03 -3.48
CA PHE A 39 7.46 -11.27 -3.89
C PHE A 39 7.12 -11.65 -5.35
N THR A 40 5.87 -11.45 -5.77
CA THR A 40 5.45 -11.74 -7.14
C THR A 40 6.01 -10.73 -8.14
N SER A 41 6.23 -9.46 -7.75
CA SER A 41 6.83 -8.45 -8.64
C SER A 41 8.30 -8.75 -8.88
N GLU A 42 9.04 -9.10 -7.83
CA GLU A 42 10.45 -9.51 -7.91
C GLU A 42 10.59 -10.79 -8.75
N MET A 43 9.73 -11.79 -8.50
CA MET A 43 9.71 -13.02 -9.29
C MET A 43 9.33 -12.79 -10.75
N LYS A 44 8.38 -11.88 -10.99
CA LYS A 44 7.94 -11.52 -12.33
C LYS A 44 9.04 -10.76 -13.07
N GLU A 45 9.87 -9.97 -12.40
CA GLU A 45 11.04 -9.32 -13.03
C GLU A 45 12.08 -10.34 -13.49
N MET A 46 12.30 -11.42 -12.73
CA MET A 46 13.18 -12.52 -13.14
C MET A 46 12.59 -13.34 -14.32
N HIS A 47 11.27 -13.35 -14.48
CA HIS A 47 10.57 -14.08 -15.54
C HIS A 47 10.08 -13.22 -16.71
N ALA A 48 10.12 -11.88 -16.61
CA ALA A 48 9.55 -10.97 -17.59
C ALA A 48 10.61 -10.36 -18.51
N ASP A 49 10.78 -11.01 -19.66
CA ASP A 49 11.27 -10.39 -20.90
C ASP A 49 10.28 -9.27 -21.36
N PRO A 50 10.72 -8.22 -22.08
CA PRO A 50 10.26 -6.83 -21.97
C PRO A 50 8.96 -6.47 -22.71
N ARG A 51 7.87 -7.22 -22.50
CA ARG A 51 6.56 -6.92 -23.13
C ARG A 51 5.38 -6.69 -22.19
N ALA A 52 5.61 -6.48 -20.89
CA ALA A 52 4.53 -6.36 -19.90
C ALA A 52 4.48 -5.05 -19.11
N ALA A 53 5.14 -3.98 -19.60
CA ALA A 53 5.23 -2.68 -18.92
C ALA A 53 4.05 -1.72 -19.20
N THR A 54 2.86 -2.23 -19.53
CA THR A 54 1.64 -1.41 -19.69
C THR A 54 0.47 -2.03 -18.91
N ALA A 55 0.55 -1.94 -17.59
CA ALA A 55 -0.62 -2.03 -16.73
C ALA A 55 -0.47 -1.03 -15.59
N THR A 56 -1.15 0.10 -15.76
CA THR A 56 -1.40 1.16 -14.77
C THR A 56 -1.64 0.57 -13.37
N PRO A 57 -1.06 1.15 -12.29
CA PRO A 57 -1.32 0.67 -10.94
C PRO A 57 -2.80 0.82 -10.60
N PRO A 58 -3.48 -0.22 -10.06
CA PRO A 58 -4.78 -0.02 -9.46
C PRO A 58 -4.58 0.82 -8.20
N THR A 59 -5.03 2.07 -8.26
CA THR A 59 -5.37 2.87 -7.08
C THR A 59 -6.26 2.03 -6.17
N THR A 60 -5.65 1.34 -5.21
CA THR A 60 -6.37 0.69 -4.13
C THR A 60 -6.75 1.79 -3.16
N ALA A 61 -7.96 2.31 -3.35
CA ALA A 61 -8.66 3.12 -2.38
C ALA A 61 -8.77 2.32 -1.06
N GLY A 62 -7.81 2.58 -0.17
CA GLY A 62 -7.72 2.02 1.16
C GLY A 62 -7.39 3.13 2.14
N SER A 63 -8.37 3.99 2.39
CA SER A 63 -8.51 4.82 3.61
C SER A 63 -7.24 5.40 4.22
N SER A 64 -6.62 6.37 3.56
CA SER A 64 -5.89 7.42 4.26
C SER A 64 -6.85 8.59 4.49
N PRO A 65 -7.02 9.10 5.74
CA PRO A 65 -7.54 10.44 5.92
C PRO A 65 -6.61 11.39 5.17
N GLN A 66 -7.08 11.88 4.03
CA GLN A 66 -6.46 12.95 3.28
C GLN A 66 -6.42 14.18 4.19
N ARG A 67 -5.34 14.33 4.95
CA ARG A 67 -4.96 15.62 5.50
C ARG A 67 -4.31 16.38 4.33
N PRO A 68 -4.86 17.53 3.91
CA PRO A 68 -4.31 18.27 2.78
C PRO A 68 -2.82 18.58 3.01
N PRO A 69 -1.97 18.51 1.98
CA PRO A 69 -0.59 18.93 2.08
C PRO A 69 -0.57 20.44 2.36
N THR A 70 -0.19 20.81 3.57
CA THR A 70 0.28 22.17 3.86
C THR A 70 1.52 22.37 3.01
N GLN A 71 1.36 23.09 1.90
CA GLN A 71 2.47 23.48 1.04
C GLN A 71 3.54 24.22 1.84
N PRO A 72 4.82 24.05 1.47
CA PRO A 72 5.94 24.68 2.14
C PRO A 72 5.88 26.19 1.91
N VAL A 73 5.98 26.98 2.99
CA VAL A 73 6.47 28.35 2.86
C VAL A 73 8.01 28.27 2.94
N PRO A 74 8.71 28.46 1.82
CA PRO A 74 10.14 28.72 1.86
C PRO A 74 10.37 30.11 2.47
N THR A 75 11.61 30.33 2.92
CA THR A 75 12.18 31.62 3.33
C THR A 75 12.05 31.97 4.80
N THR A 76 13.03 31.50 5.58
CA THR A 76 13.81 32.44 6.41
C THR A 76 15.24 31.91 6.55
N GLU A 77 16.00 31.99 5.47
CA GLU A 77 17.46 32.07 5.58
C GLU A 77 17.93 33.27 4.76
N PRO A 78 18.12 34.43 5.40
CA PRO A 78 19.27 35.25 5.18
C PRO A 78 20.24 34.95 6.32
N THR A 79 21.19 34.08 6.00
CA THR A 79 22.54 34.10 6.56
C THR A 79 22.99 35.55 6.73
N GLY A 80 23.07 35.99 7.98
CA GLY A 80 23.74 37.23 8.38
C GLY A 80 24.83 36.88 9.37
N PRO A 81 26.03 36.45 8.93
CA PRO A 81 27.21 36.69 9.71
C PRO A 81 27.49 38.19 9.61
N ASP A 82 28.03 38.75 10.68
CA ASP A 82 28.67 40.07 10.74
C ASP A 82 27.86 41.19 11.41
N VAL A 83 28.55 41.81 12.39
CA VAL A 83 28.34 43.13 13.00
C VAL A 83 27.39 43.25 14.20
N ASP A 84 27.88 42.88 15.38
CA ASP A 84 27.67 43.68 16.60
C ASP A 84 29.00 43.87 17.36
N LEU A 85 29.97 44.45 16.63
CA LEU A 85 31.07 45.21 17.22
C LEU A 85 30.58 46.66 17.39
N GLY A 86 29.81 46.90 18.45
CA GLY A 86 29.33 48.22 18.85
C GLY A 86 29.24 48.28 20.37
N ARG A 87 30.30 48.76 21.03
CA ARG A 87 30.43 50.16 21.44
C ARG A 87 29.58 50.53 22.67
N SER A 88 30.32 51.07 23.64
CA SER A 88 29.94 51.93 24.78
C SER A 88 29.54 51.23 26.06
#